data_AF-B5RPD9-F1
#
_entry.id   AF-B5RPD9-F1
#
_cell.length_a   1.000
_cell.length_b   1.000
_cell.length_c   1.000
_cell.angle_alpha   90.00
_cell.angle_beta   90.00
_cell.angle_gamma   90.00
#
_symmetry.space_group_name_H-M   'P 1'
#
loop_
_entity.id
_entity.type
_entity.pdbx_description
1 polymer ?
#
loop_
_entity_poly.entity_id
_entity_poly.type
_entity_poly.pdbx_seq_one_letter_code
_entity_poly.pdbx_strand_id
1 'polypeptide(L)'
;MNKNKSILILCIILFLYGCNANKTPAQANGDASQITRSTDESPLQKINSDTEEKNRFDLLMYGLGIAQKNLKIKYKDDAKYLVSINKYEIFRTWILDKSQIQKQKELSKAFINAYNCLDKKVKTLSNHMTIMQYVENAFAEYLYNEYKTNSKYDARLYGNKTGGFPANHVSSFFESLIHTLIKDHDTNEKKFQIMRDILEDKNSRIYKNISKLLTD
;
A
#
# COMPACT_ATOMS: atom_id res chain seq x y z
N MET A 1 -40.52 10.20 -38.77
CA MET A 1 -40.32 9.68 -37.40
C MET A 1 -38.94 10.10 -36.88
N ASN A 2 -38.83 11.22 -36.15
CA ASN A 2 -37.60 11.58 -35.41
C ASN A 2 -37.79 12.75 -34.43
N LYS A 3 -39.04 13.09 -34.04
CA LYS A 3 -39.30 14.21 -33.11
C LYS A 3 -39.42 13.79 -31.64
N ASN A 4 -39.50 12.49 -31.35
CA ASN A 4 -39.76 11.99 -30.00
C ASN A 4 -38.49 11.54 -29.25
N LYS A 5 -37.33 11.44 -29.93
CA LYS A 5 -36.06 11.03 -29.29
C LYS A 5 -35.34 12.19 -28.60
N SER A 6 -35.45 13.43 -29.10
CA SER A 6 -34.85 14.60 -28.46
C SER A 6 -35.51 14.97 -27.13
N ILE A 7 -36.82 14.76 -26.98
CA ILE A 7 -37.54 15.04 -25.73
C ILE A 7 -37.11 14.06 -24.62
N LEU A 8 -36.90 12.78 -24.97
CA LEU A 8 -36.50 11.74 -24.02
C LEU A 8 -35.10 11.99 -23.43
N ILE A 9 -34.17 12.53 -24.24
CA ILE A 9 -32.81 12.86 -23.77
C ILE A 9 -32.81 14.10 -22.86
N LEU A 10 -33.70 15.07 -23.11
CA LEU A 10 -33.80 16.27 -22.28
C LEU A 10 -34.36 15.99 -20.86
N CYS A 11 -35.29 15.04 -20.74
CA CYS A 11 -35.87 14.66 -19.44
C CYS A 11 -34.87 13.94 -18.53
N ILE A 12 -33.94 13.16 -19.08
CA ILE A 12 -32.93 12.42 -18.30
C ILE A 12 -31.88 13.36 -17.70
N ILE A 13 -31.51 14.43 -18.43
CA ILE A 13 -30.54 15.42 -17.94
C ILE A 13 -31.12 16.31 -16.83
N LEU A 14 -32.42 16.63 -16.89
CA LEU A 14 -33.12 17.40 -15.84
C LEU A 14 -33.32 16.58 -14.54
N PHE A 15 -33.49 15.26 -14.63
CA PHE A 15 -33.57 14.38 -13.46
C PHE A 15 -32.23 14.18 -12.74
N LEU A 16 -31.09 14.34 -13.44
CA LEU A 16 -29.75 14.15 -12.87
C LEU A 16 -29.17 15.43 -12.23
N TYR A 17 -29.78 16.60 -12.43
CA TYR A 17 -29.36 17.88 -11.84
C TYR A 17 -30.30 18.39 -10.72
N GLY A 18 -31.29 17.61 -10.30
CA GLY A 18 -32.38 18.03 -9.40
C GLY A 18 -32.44 17.43 -7.98
N CYS A 19 -31.45 16.65 -7.54
CA CYS A 19 -31.36 16.12 -6.16
C CYS A 19 -29.87 16.11 -5.76
N ASN A 20 -29.33 16.85 -4.78
CA ASN A 20 -29.86 17.39 -3.54
C ASN A 20 -29.29 18.79 -3.29
N ALA A 21 -30.16 19.80 -3.25
CA ALA A 21 -29.92 21.03 -2.52
C ALA A 21 -30.43 20.83 -1.09
N ASN A 22 -29.56 21.07 -0.11
CA ASN A 22 -29.85 21.07 1.33
C ASN A 22 -31.15 21.79 1.67
N LYS A 23 -31.99 21.17 2.50
CA LYS A 23 -33.01 21.87 3.30
C LYS A 23 -33.14 21.22 4.68
N THR A 24 -32.53 21.86 5.66
CA THR A 24 -33.02 21.89 7.05
C THR A 24 -34.37 22.62 7.09
N PRO A 25 -35.23 22.26 8.05
CA PRO A 25 -35.92 23.27 8.83
C PRO A 25 -35.72 23.06 10.34
N ALA A 26 -35.61 24.18 11.05
CA ALA A 26 -35.53 24.27 12.50
C ALA A 26 -36.93 24.42 13.16
N GLN A 27 -36.93 24.28 14.49
CA GLN A 27 -38.00 24.45 15.51
C GLN A 27 -38.84 23.20 15.86
N ALA A 28 -39.08 22.84 17.13
CA ALA A 28 -38.72 23.42 18.43
C ALA A 28 -39.01 22.41 19.58
N ASN A 29 -38.16 22.46 20.62
CA ASN A 29 -38.34 22.18 22.05
C ASN A 29 -39.09 20.94 22.56
N GLY A 30 -38.35 20.12 23.31
CA GLY A 30 -38.85 19.19 24.32
C GLY A 30 -37.69 18.60 25.12
N ASP A 31 -37.45 19.12 26.32
CA ASP A 31 -36.48 18.62 27.30
C ASP A 31 -36.80 17.19 27.72
N ALA A 32 -35.83 16.28 27.57
CA ALA A 32 -35.72 15.10 28.42
C ALA A 32 -34.28 14.58 28.38
N SER A 33 -33.58 14.82 29.48
CA SER A 33 -32.29 14.24 29.87
C SER A 33 -32.24 12.74 29.62
N GLN A 34 -31.30 12.29 28.79
CA GLN A 34 -30.72 10.97 28.91
C GLN A 34 -29.26 11.03 28.50
N ILE A 35 -28.40 10.68 29.46
CA ILE A 35 -26.95 10.63 29.39
C ILE A 35 -26.54 9.72 28.22
N THR A 36 -26.18 10.30 27.09
CA THR A 36 -25.54 9.59 26.00
C THR A 36 -24.11 9.28 26.40
N ARG A 37 -23.81 7.99 26.61
CA ARG A 37 -22.44 7.47 26.61
C ARG A 37 -21.74 7.98 25.35
N SER A 38 -20.76 8.85 25.52
CA SER A 38 -19.78 9.17 24.49
C SER A 38 -19.00 7.90 24.16
N THR A 39 -19.46 7.15 23.16
CA THR A 39 -18.56 6.31 22.38
C THR A 39 -17.72 7.29 21.59
N ASP A 40 -16.49 7.47 22.06
CA ASP A 40 -15.44 8.24 21.40
C ASP A 40 -15.06 7.49 20.11
N GLU A 41 -15.93 7.59 19.10
CA GLU A 41 -15.59 7.24 17.72
C GLU A 41 -14.61 8.29 17.22
N SER A 42 -13.33 7.95 17.35
CA SER A 42 -12.21 8.63 16.70
C SER A 42 -12.63 9.15 15.32
N PRO A 43 -12.31 10.41 14.96
CA PRO A 43 -12.70 11.03 13.70
C PRO A 43 -11.88 10.46 12.53
N LEU A 44 -12.11 9.20 12.20
CA LEU A 44 -11.83 8.64 10.90
C LEU A 44 -13.20 8.48 10.23
N GLN A 45 -13.63 9.62 9.67
CA GLN A 45 -14.61 9.70 8.59
C GLN A 45 -14.54 8.45 7.72
N LYS A 46 -15.70 7.93 7.29
CA LYS A 46 -15.84 6.95 6.20
C LYS A 46 -14.88 7.28 5.05
N ILE A 47 -13.68 6.72 5.10
CA ILE A 47 -12.76 6.70 3.97
C ILE A 47 -13.43 5.74 2.99
N ASN A 48 -13.68 6.22 1.76
CA ASN A 48 -14.28 5.38 0.73
C ASN A 48 -13.42 4.12 0.55
N SER A 49 -14.04 2.94 0.43
CA SER A 49 -13.34 1.66 0.25
C SER A 49 -12.35 1.70 -0.94
N ASP A 50 -12.68 2.49 -1.97
CA ASP A 50 -11.82 2.71 -3.14
C ASP A 50 -10.52 3.47 -2.79
N THR A 51 -10.58 4.41 -1.83
CA THR A 51 -9.41 5.17 -1.38
C THR A 51 -8.47 4.28 -0.57
N GLU A 52 -9.01 3.43 0.31
CA GLU A 52 -8.20 2.51 1.10
C GLU A 52 -7.53 1.46 0.20
N GLU A 53 -8.26 0.89 -0.76
CA GLU A 53 -7.73 -0.04 -1.75
C GLU A 53 -6.58 0.58 -2.55
N LYS A 54 -6.77 1.81 -3.03
CA LYS A 54 -5.74 2.54 -3.76
C LYS A 54 -4.51 2.78 -2.89
N ASN A 55 -4.69 3.25 -1.65
CA ASN A 55 -3.59 3.52 -0.73
C ASN A 55 -2.75 2.27 -0.43
N ARG A 56 -3.38 1.09 -0.31
CA ARG A 56 -2.67 -0.18 -0.13
C ARG A 56 -1.84 -0.55 -1.35
N PHE A 57 -2.41 -0.43 -2.55
CA PHE A 57 -1.68 -0.69 -3.80
C PHE A 57 -0.52 0.28 -3.98
N ASP A 58 -0.76 1.57 -3.74
CA ASP A 58 0.26 2.62 -3.82
C ASP A 58 1.42 2.31 -2.86
N LEU A 59 1.12 1.88 -1.62
CA LEU A 59 2.15 1.50 -0.66
C LEU A 59 2.96 0.28 -1.13
N LEU A 60 2.31 -0.76 -1.65
CA LEU A 60 2.99 -1.93 -2.20
C LEU A 60 3.97 -1.51 -3.30
N MET A 61 3.49 -0.72 -4.27
CA MET A 61 4.31 -0.26 -5.38
C MET A 61 5.42 0.70 -4.95
N TYR A 62 5.17 1.52 -3.94
CA TYR A 62 6.15 2.40 -3.34
C TYR A 62 7.30 1.60 -2.68
N GLY A 63 6.98 0.64 -1.81
CA GLY A 63 7.98 -0.21 -1.14
C GLY A 63 8.80 -1.04 -2.13
N LEU A 64 8.17 -1.61 -3.15
CA LEU A 64 8.90 -2.31 -4.22
C LEU A 64 9.78 -1.34 -5.04
N GLY A 65 9.32 -0.11 -5.32
CA GLY A 65 10.15 0.90 -5.99
C GLY A 65 11.42 1.24 -5.21
N ILE A 66 11.31 1.34 -3.89
CA ILE A 66 12.47 1.55 -3.01
C ILE A 66 13.39 0.33 -3.03
N ALA A 67 12.86 -0.88 -2.88
CA ALA A 67 13.63 -2.12 -2.93
C ALA A 67 14.40 -2.26 -4.25
N GLN A 68 13.79 -1.93 -5.38
CA GLN A 68 14.45 -1.96 -6.68
C GLN A 68 15.63 -0.99 -6.75
N LYS A 69 15.44 0.26 -6.30
CA LYS A 69 16.52 1.26 -6.22
C LYS A 69 17.66 0.74 -5.35
N ASN A 70 17.33 0.13 -4.21
CA ASN A 70 18.30 -0.43 -3.29
C ASN A 70 19.12 -1.56 -3.95
N LEU A 71 18.44 -2.48 -4.63
CA LEU A 71 19.09 -3.57 -5.36
C LEU A 71 20.00 -3.04 -6.48
N LYS A 72 19.60 -1.98 -7.20
CA LYS A 72 20.46 -1.33 -8.22
C LYS A 72 21.75 -0.77 -7.60
N ILE A 73 21.68 -0.16 -6.42
CA ILE A 73 22.87 0.35 -5.71
C ILE A 73 23.75 -0.81 -5.25
N LYS A 74 23.15 -1.82 -4.62
CA LYS A 74 23.85 -3.00 -4.08
C LYS A 74 24.61 -3.78 -5.14
N TYR A 75 24.02 -3.93 -6.33
CA TYR A 75 24.56 -4.72 -7.44
C TYR A 75 25.04 -3.84 -8.60
N LYS A 76 25.45 -2.60 -8.34
CA LYS A 76 25.85 -1.62 -9.37
C LYS A 76 26.95 -2.12 -10.32
N ASP A 77 27.83 -3.00 -9.83
CA ASP A 77 28.97 -3.54 -10.58
C ASP A 77 28.68 -4.95 -11.16
N ASP A 78 27.49 -5.51 -10.93
CA ASP A 78 27.06 -6.80 -11.49
C ASP A 78 26.06 -6.58 -12.63
N ALA A 79 26.60 -6.49 -13.86
CA ALA A 79 25.81 -6.24 -15.06
C ALA A 79 24.71 -7.28 -15.29
N LYS A 80 24.98 -8.56 -15.01
CA LYS A 80 24.00 -9.64 -15.19
C LYS A 80 22.84 -9.47 -14.21
N TYR A 81 23.15 -9.08 -12.99
CA TYR A 81 22.15 -8.87 -11.95
C TYR A 81 21.30 -7.61 -12.22
N LEU A 82 21.92 -6.53 -12.70
CA LEU A 82 21.20 -5.33 -13.12
C LEU A 82 20.21 -5.58 -14.26
N VAL A 83 20.55 -6.42 -15.24
CA VAL A 83 19.61 -6.85 -16.30
C VAL A 83 18.37 -7.50 -15.68
N SER A 84 18.54 -8.39 -14.70
CA SER A 84 17.42 -9.01 -13.98
C SER A 84 16.59 -8.00 -13.20
N ILE A 85 17.21 -7.06 -12.49
CA ILE A 85 16.49 -5.99 -11.76
C ILE A 85 15.69 -5.10 -12.73
N ASN A 86 16.22 -4.83 -13.92
CA ASN A 86 15.52 -4.03 -14.93
C ASN A 86 14.29 -4.76 -15.50
N LYS A 87 14.22 -6.09 -15.47
CA LYS A 87 12.98 -6.83 -15.80
C LYS A 87 11.80 -6.46 -14.89
N TYR A 88 12.08 -6.08 -13.63
CA TYR A 88 11.03 -5.58 -12.74
C TYR A 88 10.51 -4.20 -13.17
N GLU A 89 11.32 -3.33 -13.80
CA GLU A 89 10.82 -2.04 -14.30
C GLU A 89 9.75 -2.24 -15.37
N ILE A 90 9.97 -3.19 -16.29
CA ILE A 90 9.00 -3.52 -17.35
C ILE A 90 7.66 -3.97 -16.74
N PHE A 91 7.72 -4.83 -15.72
CA PHE A 91 6.53 -5.25 -14.98
C PHE A 91 5.86 -4.08 -14.26
N ARG A 92 6.65 -3.25 -13.58
CA ARG A 92 6.18 -2.08 -12.84
C ARG A 92 5.45 -1.09 -13.75
N THR A 93 6.01 -0.77 -14.92
CA THR A 93 5.35 0.08 -15.91
C THR A 93 4.04 -0.53 -16.37
N TRP A 94 4.03 -1.83 -16.66
CA TRP A 94 2.83 -2.53 -17.11
C TRP A 94 1.72 -2.57 -16.05
N ILE A 95 2.02 -2.89 -14.79
CA ILE A 95 1.00 -3.01 -13.74
C ILE A 95 0.45 -1.64 -13.31
N LEU A 96 1.22 -0.56 -13.47
CA LEU A 96 0.78 0.81 -13.19
C LEU A 96 -0.10 1.40 -14.29
N ASP A 97 -0.19 0.76 -15.46
CA ASP A 97 -1.05 1.23 -16.54
C ASP A 97 -2.54 1.18 -16.14
N LYS A 98 -3.31 2.18 -16.58
CA LYS A 98 -4.74 2.31 -16.24
C LYS A 98 -5.57 1.14 -16.75
N SER A 99 -5.16 0.50 -17.86
CA SER A 99 -5.83 -0.70 -18.38
C SER A 99 -5.74 -1.89 -17.42
N GLN A 100 -4.77 -1.89 -16.48
CA GLN A 100 -4.57 -2.96 -15.51
C GLN A 100 -5.28 -2.71 -14.18
N ILE A 101 -6.23 -1.76 -14.11
CA ILE A 101 -6.89 -1.39 -12.85
C ILE A 101 -7.40 -2.59 -12.05
N GLN A 102 -8.02 -3.58 -12.72
CA GLN A 102 -8.51 -4.78 -12.04
C GLN A 102 -7.40 -5.59 -11.36
N LYS A 103 -6.23 -5.68 -11.99
CA LYS A 103 -5.04 -6.33 -11.41
C LYS A 103 -4.46 -5.53 -10.26
N GLN A 104 -4.51 -4.20 -10.31
CA GLN A 104 -4.13 -3.35 -9.18
C GLN A 104 -5.02 -3.62 -7.97
N LYS A 105 -6.35 -3.79 -8.18
CA LYS A 105 -7.29 -4.19 -7.11
C LYS A 105 -6.96 -5.56 -6.54
N GLU A 106 -6.67 -6.54 -7.41
CA GLU A 106 -6.27 -7.88 -6.97
C GLU A 106 -5.00 -7.86 -6.12
N LEU A 107 -3.96 -7.12 -6.53
CA LEU A 107 -2.75 -6.97 -5.72
C LEU A 107 -3.00 -6.22 -4.40
N SER A 108 -3.86 -5.20 -4.41
CA SER A 108 -4.26 -4.50 -3.19
C SER A 108 -4.91 -5.46 -2.18
N LYS A 109 -5.83 -6.30 -2.68
CA LYS A 109 -6.52 -7.30 -1.87
C LYS A 109 -5.56 -8.36 -1.36
N ALA A 110 -4.68 -8.87 -2.22
CA ALA A 110 -3.65 -9.84 -1.84
C ALA A 110 -2.73 -9.29 -0.75
N PHE A 111 -2.33 -8.01 -0.86
CA PHE A 111 -1.43 -7.34 0.08
C PHE A 111 -2.05 -7.03 1.45
N ILE A 112 -3.37 -7.17 1.62
CA ILE A 112 -4.09 -6.70 2.81
C ILE A 112 -3.50 -7.20 4.13
N ASN A 113 -3.04 -8.45 4.18
CA ASN A 113 -2.51 -9.03 5.41
C ASN A 113 -1.15 -8.39 5.79
N ALA A 114 -0.27 -8.21 4.81
CA ALA A 114 1.03 -7.57 5.03
C ALA A 114 0.85 -6.08 5.34
N TYR A 115 -0.09 -5.41 4.66
CA TYR A 115 -0.49 -4.04 4.96
C TYR A 115 -0.95 -3.90 6.42
N ASN A 116 -1.83 -4.79 6.89
CA ASN A 116 -2.33 -4.75 8.27
C ASN A 116 -1.21 -4.97 9.30
N CYS A 117 -0.20 -5.81 9.00
CA CYS A 117 0.98 -5.94 9.85
C CYS A 117 1.77 -4.63 9.94
N LEU A 118 2.00 -3.96 8.80
CA LEU A 118 2.69 -2.67 8.74
C LEU A 118 1.91 -1.58 9.49
N ASP A 119 0.62 -1.43 9.19
CA ASP A 119 -0.26 -0.44 9.82
C ASP A 119 -0.33 -0.62 11.34
N LYS A 120 -0.53 -1.86 11.80
CA LYS A 120 -0.53 -2.19 13.22
C LYS A 120 0.80 -1.86 13.88
N LYS A 121 1.93 -2.20 13.25
CA LYS A 121 3.26 -1.88 13.81
C LYS A 121 3.44 -0.37 13.91
N VAL A 122 3.15 0.39 12.86
CA VAL A 122 3.28 1.85 12.84
C VAL A 122 2.45 2.51 13.94
N LYS A 123 1.21 2.05 14.15
CA LYS A 123 0.32 2.55 15.22
C LYS A 123 0.86 2.30 16.64
N THR A 124 1.77 1.34 16.82
CA THR A 124 2.43 1.10 18.13
C THR A 124 3.64 2.00 18.35
N LEU A 125 4.12 2.71 17.34
CA LEU A 125 5.28 3.59 17.45
C LEU A 125 4.84 4.98 17.93
N SER A 126 5.57 5.55 18.89
CA SER A 126 5.30 6.87 19.46
C SER A 126 5.80 8.04 18.61
N ASN A 127 6.26 7.80 17.38
CA ASN A 127 6.99 8.76 16.55
C ASN A 127 6.15 9.40 15.42
N HIS A 128 4.83 9.20 15.42
CA HIS A 128 3.87 9.78 14.45
C HIS A 128 4.21 9.56 12.97
N MET A 129 5.01 8.54 12.63
CA MET A 129 5.36 8.27 11.23
C MET A 129 4.18 7.73 10.45
N THR A 130 4.07 8.12 9.18
CA THR A 130 3.18 7.45 8.23
C THR A 130 3.73 6.07 7.85
N ILE A 131 2.88 5.16 7.35
CA ILE A 131 3.33 3.84 6.89
C ILE A 131 4.36 3.96 5.75
N MET A 132 4.19 4.93 4.84
CA MET A 132 5.17 5.18 3.78
C MET A 132 6.53 5.58 4.33
N GLN A 133 6.59 6.52 5.28
CA GLN A 133 7.84 6.91 5.94
C GLN A 133 8.47 5.74 6.71
N TYR A 134 7.64 4.93 7.39
CA TYR A 134 8.13 3.73 8.07
C TYR A 134 8.75 2.73 7.10
N VAL A 135 8.12 2.48 5.95
CA VAL A 135 8.69 1.62 4.90
C VAL A 135 9.97 2.22 4.33
N GLU A 136 10.00 3.51 4.02
CA GLU A 136 11.18 4.20 3.50
C GLU A 136 12.37 4.11 4.47
N ASN A 137 12.14 4.42 5.75
CA ASN A 137 13.16 4.38 6.77
C ASN A 137 13.72 2.97 7.00
N ALA A 138 12.97 1.91 6.69
CA ALA A 138 13.47 0.53 6.77
C ALA A 138 14.62 0.26 5.78
N PHE A 139 14.76 1.06 4.72
CA PHE A 139 15.84 0.98 3.74
C PHE A 139 16.97 1.99 3.99
N ALA A 140 16.86 2.84 5.02
CA ALA A 140 17.85 3.87 5.33
C ALA A 140 19.26 3.32 5.59
N GLU A 141 19.36 2.06 6.05
CA GLU A 141 20.63 1.35 6.26
C GLU A 141 21.45 1.15 4.97
N TYR A 142 20.80 1.10 3.81
CA TYR A 142 21.43 0.77 2.52
C TYR A 142 21.43 1.91 1.50
N LEU A 143 20.38 2.75 1.51
CA LEU A 143 20.19 3.77 0.47
C LEU A 143 21.06 5.02 0.66
N TYR A 144 21.55 5.28 1.87
CA TYR A 144 22.34 6.47 2.14
C TYR A 144 23.48 6.16 3.09
N ASN A 145 24.72 6.32 2.60
CA ASN A 145 25.88 6.54 3.47
C ASN A 145 25.63 7.70 4.46
N GLU A 146 24.70 8.61 4.13
CA GLU A 146 24.29 9.77 4.92
C GLU A 146 23.53 9.42 6.22
N TYR A 147 22.85 8.27 6.30
CA TYR A 147 22.20 7.81 7.55
C TYR A 147 23.08 6.90 8.39
N LYS A 148 24.12 6.30 7.79
CA LYS A 148 25.09 5.48 8.53
C LYS A 148 25.86 6.28 9.59
N THR A 149 25.98 7.59 9.39
CA THR A 149 26.58 8.53 10.34
C THR A 149 25.55 9.18 11.28
N ASN A 150 24.26 9.00 11.03
CA ASN A 150 23.19 9.62 11.80
C ASN A 150 22.70 8.63 12.86
N SER A 151 22.87 8.97 14.13
CA SER A 151 22.49 8.19 15.33
C SER A 151 20.99 7.89 15.48
N LYS A 152 20.20 8.07 14.42
CA LYS A 152 18.73 8.03 14.41
C LYS A 152 18.14 6.75 13.79
N TYR A 153 18.91 5.94 13.07
CA TYR A 153 18.41 4.65 12.57
C TYR A 153 18.43 3.62 13.69
N ASP A 154 17.24 3.15 14.08
CA ASP A 154 17.09 2.02 15.00
C ASP A 154 16.47 0.82 14.27
N ALA A 155 17.30 -0.17 13.95
CA ALA A 155 16.87 -1.39 13.26
C ALA A 155 15.78 -2.16 14.02
N ARG A 156 15.70 -2.00 15.36
CA ARG A 156 14.70 -2.68 16.21
C ARG A 156 13.27 -2.26 15.87
N LEU A 157 13.09 -1.02 15.39
CA LEU A 157 11.78 -0.54 14.94
C LEU A 157 11.22 -1.40 13.80
N TYR A 158 12.11 -1.99 13.00
CA TYR A 158 11.79 -2.73 11.78
C TYR A 158 11.90 -4.26 11.97
N GLY A 159 11.90 -4.73 13.22
CA GLY A 159 11.88 -6.16 13.57
C GLY A 159 13.26 -6.82 13.74
N ASN A 160 14.34 -6.03 13.78
CA ASN A 160 15.68 -6.55 14.06
C ASN A 160 15.96 -6.53 15.56
N LYS A 161 15.86 -7.67 16.25
CA LYS A 161 16.05 -7.76 17.71
C LYS A 161 17.47 -7.42 18.18
N THR A 162 18.48 -7.67 17.37
CA THR A 162 19.89 -7.58 17.77
C THR A 162 20.56 -6.29 17.29
N GLY A 163 19.85 -5.42 16.58
CA GLY A 163 20.40 -4.14 16.09
C GLY A 163 21.55 -4.28 15.07
N GLY A 164 21.82 -5.49 14.59
CA GLY A 164 22.96 -5.81 13.72
C GLY A 164 22.56 -6.19 12.29
N PHE A 165 23.44 -5.89 11.32
CA PHE A 165 23.27 -6.27 9.91
C PHE A 165 23.21 -7.80 9.71
N PRO A 166 22.41 -8.35 8.78
CA PRO A 166 21.24 -7.80 8.09
C PRO A 166 19.98 -8.65 8.37
N ALA A 167 18.93 -8.08 8.96
CA ALA A 167 17.57 -8.59 8.80
C ALA A 167 16.57 -7.65 9.50
N ASN A 168 16.20 -6.55 8.86
CA ASN A 168 14.91 -5.94 9.19
C ASN A 168 13.82 -6.55 8.31
N HIS A 169 12.68 -6.89 8.91
CA HIS A 169 11.61 -7.66 8.26
C HIS A 169 10.94 -6.89 7.14
N VAL A 170 10.90 -5.55 7.25
CA VAL A 170 10.24 -4.67 6.28
C VAL A 170 10.99 -4.65 4.95
N SER A 171 12.27 -4.30 4.93
CA SER A 171 13.08 -4.28 3.70
C SER A 171 13.19 -5.68 3.10
N SER A 172 13.43 -6.69 3.95
CA SER A 172 13.52 -8.09 3.54
C SER A 172 12.26 -8.59 2.83
N PHE A 173 11.07 -8.15 3.26
CA PHE A 173 9.81 -8.50 2.61
C PHE A 173 9.77 -8.00 1.16
N PHE A 174 10.00 -6.71 0.93
CA PHE A 174 9.93 -6.12 -0.42
C PHE A 174 11.08 -6.58 -1.32
N GLU A 175 12.30 -6.72 -0.79
CA GLU A 175 13.43 -7.26 -1.57
C GLU A 175 13.15 -8.71 -1.99
N SER A 176 12.63 -9.54 -1.08
CA SER A 176 12.31 -10.94 -1.40
C SER A 176 11.24 -11.06 -2.49
N LEU A 177 10.26 -10.14 -2.51
CA LEU A 177 9.29 -10.06 -3.60
C LEU A 177 9.98 -9.78 -4.93
N ILE A 178 10.83 -8.74 -5.02
CA ILE A 178 11.55 -8.43 -6.26
C ILE A 178 12.43 -9.60 -6.69
N HIS A 179 13.21 -10.16 -5.77
CA HIS A 179 14.06 -11.33 -6.05
C HIS A 179 13.27 -12.50 -6.65
N THR A 180 12.02 -12.69 -6.21
CA THR A 180 11.17 -13.76 -6.75
C THR A 180 10.67 -13.40 -8.15
N LEU A 181 10.27 -12.14 -8.39
CA LEU A 181 9.73 -11.71 -9.68
C LEU A 181 10.76 -11.65 -10.81
N ILE A 182 12.02 -11.41 -10.47
CA ILE A 182 13.11 -11.31 -11.45
C ILE A 182 13.75 -12.66 -11.78
N LYS A 183 13.43 -13.74 -11.05
CA LYS A 183 13.86 -15.10 -11.37
C LYS A 183 13.07 -15.62 -12.56
N ASP A 184 13.69 -15.72 -13.74
CA ASP A 184 13.25 -16.50 -14.91
C ASP A 184 11.73 -16.63 -15.13
N HIS A 185 11.06 -15.48 -15.20
CA HIS A 185 9.64 -15.37 -15.54
C HIS A 185 9.49 -14.42 -16.73
N ASP A 186 9.05 -14.95 -17.87
CA ASP A 186 9.17 -14.23 -19.13
C ASP A 186 8.07 -13.19 -19.37
N THR A 187 6.88 -13.37 -18.78
CA THR A 187 5.74 -12.46 -19.01
C THR A 187 5.40 -11.62 -17.78
N ASN A 188 4.75 -10.47 -18.01
CA ASN A 188 4.22 -9.65 -16.93
C ASN A 188 3.03 -10.33 -16.22
N GLU A 189 2.22 -11.08 -16.97
CA GLU A 189 1.11 -11.85 -16.41
C GLU A 189 1.58 -12.91 -15.41
N LYS A 190 2.65 -13.64 -15.75
CA LYS A 190 3.23 -14.64 -14.84
C LYS A 190 3.79 -13.98 -13.57
N LYS A 191 4.46 -12.83 -13.70
CA LYS A 191 4.94 -12.05 -12.54
C LYS A 191 3.79 -11.56 -11.67
N PHE A 192 2.68 -11.12 -12.27
CA PHE A 192 1.47 -10.72 -11.57
C PHE A 192 0.89 -11.88 -10.74
N GLN A 193 0.68 -13.04 -11.37
CA GLN A 193 0.17 -14.24 -10.69
C GLN A 193 1.07 -14.63 -9.52
N ILE A 194 2.38 -14.69 -9.73
CA ILE A 194 3.35 -15.01 -8.67
C ILE A 194 3.32 -14.00 -7.53
N MET A 195 3.27 -12.70 -7.83
CA MET A 195 3.15 -11.67 -6.79
C MET A 195 1.88 -11.86 -5.97
N ARG A 196 0.74 -12.03 -6.65
CA ARG A 196 -0.56 -12.23 -6.00
C ARG A 196 -0.54 -13.46 -5.11
N ASP A 197 -0.08 -14.60 -5.61
CA ASP A 197 -0.07 -15.87 -4.89
C ASP A 197 0.84 -15.80 -3.65
N ILE A 198 2.00 -15.16 -3.75
CA ILE A 198 2.90 -14.94 -2.58
C ILE A 198 2.24 -14.06 -1.52
N LEU A 199 1.56 -13.01 -1.95
CA LEU A 199 0.91 -12.04 -1.05
C LEU A 199 -0.33 -12.65 -0.37
N GLU A 200 -1.08 -13.50 -1.06
CA GLU A 200 -2.24 -14.22 -0.50
C GLU A 200 -1.84 -15.39 0.40
N ASP A 201 -0.73 -16.08 0.09
CA ASP A 201 -0.26 -17.22 0.87
C ASP A 201 0.36 -16.79 2.21
N LYS A 202 -0.44 -16.90 3.27
CA LYS A 202 -0.01 -16.68 4.66
C LYS A 202 1.07 -17.66 5.14
N ASN A 203 1.30 -18.77 4.43
CA ASN A 203 2.35 -19.71 4.74
C ASN A 203 3.66 -19.42 4.01
N SER A 204 3.65 -18.48 3.04
CA SER A 204 4.82 -18.11 2.26
C SER A 204 5.93 -17.60 3.19
N ARG A 205 7.17 -17.93 2.86
CA ARG A 205 8.34 -17.45 3.62
C ARG A 205 8.37 -15.92 3.67
N ILE A 206 7.92 -15.28 2.60
CA ILE A 206 7.87 -13.82 2.46
C ILE A 206 6.84 -13.23 3.44
N TYR A 207 5.62 -13.78 3.50
CA TYR A 207 4.61 -13.34 4.48
C TYR A 207 5.06 -13.58 5.92
N LYS A 208 5.68 -14.75 6.19
CA LYS A 208 6.20 -15.05 7.54
C LYS A 208 7.17 -13.99 8.03
N ASN A 209 8.01 -13.42 7.17
CA ASN A 209 8.90 -12.33 7.55
C ASN A 209 8.12 -11.09 8.00
N ILE A 210 7.13 -10.62 7.24
CA ILE A 210 6.39 -9.42 7.62
C ILE A 210 5.49 -9.65 8.85
N SER A 211 4.97 -10.86 9.04
CA SER A 211 4.14 -11.21 10.21
C SER A 211 4.91 -11.13 11.54
N LYS A 212 6.23 -11.37 11.51
CA LYS A 212 7.11 -11.28 12.69
C LYS A 212 7.21 -9.87 13.26
N LEU A 213 6.88 -8.83 12.50
CA LEU A 213 6.81 -7.45 13.02
C LEU A 213 5.90 -7.31 14.24
N LEU A 214 4.90 -8.18 14.37
CA LEU A 214 3.94 -8.15 15.47
C LEU A 214 4.43 -8.90 16.72
N THR A 215 5.46 -9.74 16.59
CA THR A 215 6.02 -10.56 17.68
C THR A 215 7.44 -10.12 18.06
N ASP A 216 8.08 -9.33 17.21
CA ASP A 216 9.43 -8.78 17.37
C ASP A 216 9.38 -7.28 17.63
#